data_AF-A0A1X0QGE5-F1
#
_entry.id   AF-A0A1X0QGE5-F1
#
_cell.length_a   1.000
_cell.length_b   1.000
_cell.length_c   1.000
_cell.angle_alpha   90.00
_cell.angle_beta   90.00
_cell.angle_gamma   90.00
#
_symmetry.space_group_name_H-M   'P 1'
#
loop_
_entity.id
_entity.type
_entity.pdbx_description
1 polymer ?
#
loop_
_entity_poly.entity_id
_entity_poly.type
_entity_poly.pdbx_seq_one_letter_code
_entity_poly.pdbx_strand_id
1 'polypeptide(L)'
;MIKQYKLEFKKQNLSLLRIPGNLSDETPIKAEYKNESKELKLTFEIKQKSSNNTIELSAVPSIPLQYFYCYKENNKIILNQIERVYLLRNNHINYKSDYSHKSYDKAQSREELEMKKKNINYKLKKIQSESSVDLLIK
;
A
#
# COMPACT_ATOMS: atom_id res chain seq x y z
N MET A 1 -38.12 6.02 21.92
CA MET A 1 -37.45 4.75 22.34
C MET A 1 -35.98 4.80 21.96
N ILE A 2 -35.07 4.80 22.93
CA ILE A 2 -33.62 4.77 22.67
C ILE A 2 -33.23 3.30 22.42
N LYS A 3 -32.70 2.98 21.24
CA LYS A 3 -32.15 1.65 20.95
C LYS A 3 -30.77 1.54 21.58
N GLN A 4 -30.62 0.69 22.60
CA GLN A 4 -29.31 0.37 23.17
C GLN A 4 -28.62 -0.72 22.32
N TYR A 5 -27.36 -0.49 21.96
CA TYR A 5 -26.53 -1.44 21.22
C TYR A 5 -25.38 -1.93 22.11
N LYS A 6 -25.05 -3.22 22.03
CA LYS A 6 -23.89 -3.78 22.73
C LYS A 6 -22.65 -3.62 21.86
N LEU A 7 -21.59 -3.07 22.44
CA LEU A 7 -20.30 -2.85 21.76
C LEU A 7 -19.41 -4.08 21.99
N GLU A 8 -18.80 -4.61 20.92
CA GLU A 8 -17.91 -5.78 20.98
C GLU A 8 -16.64 -5.54 20.16
N PHE A 9 -15.48 -5.82 20.76
CA PHE A 9 -14.19 -5.71 20.10
C PHE A 9 -13.73 -7.08 19.59
N LYS A 10 -13.38 -7.15 18.31
CA LYS A 10 -12.77 -8.33 17.69
C LYS A 10 -11.34 -7.98 17.24
N LYS A 11 -10.39 -8.89 17.52
CA LYS A 11 -9.01 -8.80 17.01
C LYS A 11 -8.93 -9.60 15.72
N GLN A 12 -8.71 -8.90 14.61
CA GLN A 12 -8.50 -9.47 13.29
C GLN A 12 -7.39 -8.68 12.59
N ASN A 13 -6.60 -9.35 11.76
CA ASN A 13 -5.51 -8.73 11.00
C ASN A 13 -6.08 -7.98 9.79
N LEU A 14 -6.74 -6.86 10.06
CA LEU A 14 -7.39 -6.04 9.03
C LEU A 14 -6.46 -4.94 8.54
N SER A 15 -6.38 -4.80 7.23
CA SER A 15 -5.68 -3.73 6.54
C SER A 15 -6.67 -2.90 5.74
N LEU A 16 -6.51 -1.58 5.79
CA LEU A 16 -7.31 -0.65 4.98
C LEU A 16 -6.55 -0.33 3.69
N LEU A 17 -7.24 -0.46 2.56
CA LEU A 17 -6.73 -0.17 1.23
C LEU A 17 -7.46 1.05 0.68
N ARG A 18 -6.72 2.10 0.33
CA ARG A 18 -7.27 3.25 -0.38
C ARG A 18 -6.76 3.23 -1.81
N ILE A 19 -7.64 2.88 -2.75
CA ILE A 19 -7.39 2.87 -4.19
C ILE A 19 -7.77 4.25 -4.77
N PRO A 20 -6.89 4.93 -5.51
CA PRO A 20 -7.20 6.19 -6.16
C PRO A 20 -7.99 5.96 -7.47
N GLY A 21 -8.96 6.84 -7.74
CA GLY A 21 -9.73 6.85 -9.01
C GLY A 21 -10.90 5.86 -9.06
N ASN A 22 -11.52 5.73 -10.24
CA ASN A 22 -12.70 4.89 -10.50
C ASN A 22 -12.38 3.39 -10.68
N LEU A 23 -11.30 2.90 -10.08
CA LEU A 23 -10.90 1.49 -10.13
C LEU A 23 -11.68 0.63 -9.11
N SER A 24 -12.63 1.20 -8.36
CA SER A 24 -13.37 0.51 -7.30
C SER A 24 -14.16 -0.71 -7.78
N ASP A 25 -14.57 -0.69 -9.06
CA ASP A 25 -15.44 -1.70 -9.63
C ASP A 25 -14.64 -2.80 -10.37
N GLU A 26 -13.33 -2.60 -10.53
CA GLU A 26 -12.44 -3.56 -11.15
C GLU A 26 -11.72 -4.38 -10.09
N THR A 27 -11.84 -5.71 -10.19
CA THR A 27 -11.11 -6.62 -9.31
C THR A 27 -9.65 -6.70 -9.74
N PRO A 28 -8.68 -6.60 -8.79
CA PRO A 28 -7.29 -6.84 -9.12
C PRO A 28 -7.11 -8.27 -9.63
N ILE A 29 -6.32 -8.44 -10.69
CA ILE A 29 -5.96 -9.75 -11.26
C ILE A 29 -4.77 -10.38 -10.54
N LYS A 30 -3.93 -9.56 -9.89
CA LYS A 30 -2.77 -10.02 -9.13
C LYS A 30 -2.54 -9.14 -7.90
N ALA A 31 -2.14 -9.77 -6.79
CA ALA A 31 -1.70 -9.09 -5.58
C ALA A 31 -0.38 -9.71 -5.12
N GLU A 32 0.63 -8.87 -4.88
CA GLU A 32 1.96 -9.26 -4.43
C GLU A 32 2.27 -8.52 -3.13
N TYR A 33 2.87 -9.22 -2.16
CA TYR A 33 3.30 -8.64 -0.90
C TYR A 33 4.75 -8.96 -0.59
N LYS A 34 5.50 -7.95 -0.15
CA LYS A 34 6.88 -8.05 0.29
C LYS A 34 6.97 -7.94 1.81
N ASN A 35 7.56 -8.91 2.49
CA ASN A 35 7.50 -9.03 3.94
C ASN A 35 8.32 -8.01 4.74
N GLU A 36 9.58 -7.79 4.36
CA GLU A 36 10.52 -6.84 4.98
C GLU A 36 10.11 -5.39 4.73
N SER A 37 9.87 -5.02 3.47
CA SER A 37 9.43 -3.67 3.11
C SER A 37 7.96 -3.43 3.46
N LYS A 38 7.21 -4.49 3.72
CA LYS A 38 5.75 -4.50 3.89
C LYS A 38 5.02 -3.92 2.68
N GLU A 39 5.67 -3.85 1.51
CA GLU A 39 5.10 -3.28 0.31
C GLU A 39 3.98 -4.19 -0.23
N LEU A 40 2.85 -3.58 -0.58
CA LEU A 40 1.77 -4.23 -1.29
C LEU A 40 1.70 -3.68 -2.71
N LYS A 41 1.64 -4.59 -3.68
CA LYS A 41 1.44 -4.28 -5.09
C LYS A 41 0.18 -4.97 -5.60
N LEU A 42 -0.66 -4.24 -6.32
CA LEU A 42 -1.87 -4.74 -6.95
C LEU A 42 -1.83 -4.45 -8.45
N THR A 43 -2.22 -5.42 -9.26
CA THR A 43 -2.32 -5.27 -10.72
C THR A 43 -3.78 -5.43 -11.13
N PHE A 44 -4.28 -4.49 -11.92
CA PHE A 44 -5.64 -4.44 -12.46
C PHE A 44 -5.60 -4.56 -13.98
N GLU A 45 -6.60 -5.20 -14.57
CA GLU A 45 -6.80 -5.23 -16.02
C GLU A 45 -7.98 -4.32 -16.38
N ILE A 46 -7.69 -3.25 -17.13
CA ILE A 46 -8.68 -2.28 -17.60
C ILE A 46 -9.05 -2.62 -19.03
N LYS A 47 -10.34 -2.84 -19.27
CA LYS A 47 -10.89 -2.97 -20.62
C LYS A 47 -11.17 -1.59 -21.19
N GLN A 48 -10.25 -1.05 -21.97
CA GLN A 48 -10.54 0.09 -22.85
C GLN A 48 -10.90 -0.41 -24.25
N LYS A 49 -11.79 0.33 -24.93
CA LYS A 49 -12.55 0.01 -26.15
C LYS A 49 -11.79 -0.67 -27.33
N SER A 50 -10.47 -0.83 -27.27
CA SER A 50 -9.65 -1.54 -28.27
C SER A 50 -8.35 -2.16 -27.74
N SER A 51 -8.09 -2.17 -26.43
CA SER A 51 -6.86 -2.72 -25.86
C SER A 51 -7.04 -3.11 -24.39
N ASN A 52 -6.55 -4.29 -24.00
CA ASN A 52 -6.39 -4.66 -22.60
C ASN A 52 -5.15 -3.95 -22.08
N ASN A 53 -5.33 -2.99 -21.18
CA ASN A 53 -4.23 -2.30 -20.50
C ASN A 53 -4.17 -2.76 -19.05
N THR A 54 -2.96 -2.96 -18.53
CA THR A 54 -2.76 -3.24 -17.11
C THR A 54 -2.35 -1.98 -16.36
N ILE A 55 -2.92 -1.77 -15.18
CA ILE A 55 -2.46 -0.76 -14.23
C ILE A 55 -1.89 -1.46 -13.02
N GLU A 56 -0.68 -1.05 -12.63
CA GLU A 56 -0.06 -1.49 -11.40
C GLU A 56 -0.15 -0.38 -10.36
N LEU A 57 -0.61 -0.72 -9.16
CA LEU A 57 -0.61 0.14 -7.99
C LEU A 57 0.33 -0.43 -6.93
N SER A 58 1.07 0.41 -6.23
CA SER A 58 1.88 -0.02 -5.08
C SER A 58 1.76 0.94 -3.89
N ALA A 59 1.99 0.41 -2.69
CA ALA A 59 2.04 1.18 -1.46
C ALA A 59 2.89 0.50 -0.39
N VAL A 60 3.58 1.32 0.40
CA VAL A 60 4.13 0.95 1.71
C VAL A 60 3.11 1.37 2.78
N PRO A 61 2.83 0.52 3.79
CA PRO A 61 1.81 0.81 4.77
C PRO A 61 2.27 1.92 5.69
N SER A 62 1.35 2.85 5.96
CA SER A 62 1.45 3.74 7.11
C SER A 62 0.91 3.02 8.35
N ILE A 63 1.53 3.29 9.51
CA ILE A 63 1.06 2.78 10.80
C ILE A 63 0.00 3.78 11.32
N PRO A 64 -1.29 3.43 11.32
CA PRO A 64 -2.32 4.29 11.88
C PRO A 64 -2.22 4.33 13.41
N LEU A 65 -2.25 5.52 14.01
CA LEU A 65 -2.34 5.70 15.47
C LEU A 65 -3.79 5.52 15.98
N GLN A 66 -4.44 4.38 15.69
CA GLN A 66 -5.79 3.97 16.14
C GLN A 66 -6.93 4.24 15.15
N TYR A 67 -7.10 3.35 14.16
CA TYR A 67 -8.29 3.32 13.30
C TYR A 67 -9.06 2.02 13.54
N PHE A 68 -10.39 2.08 13.48
CA PHE A 68 -11.28 0.93 13.65
C PHE A 68 -12.24 0.81 12.47
N TYR A 69 -12.35 -0.39 11.90
CA TYR A 69 -13.46 -0.77 11.03
C TYR A 69 -14.65 -1.15 11.90
N CYS A 70 -15.79 -0.51 11.65
CA CYS A 70 -16.99 -0.67 12.44
C CYS A 70 -18.09 -1.23 11.55
N TYR A 71 -18.73 -2.32 11.95
CA TYR A 71 -19.91 -2.82 11.26
C TYR A 71 -20.97 -3.29 12.26
N LYS A 72 -22.22 -3.26 11.82
CA LYS A 72 -23.36 -3.68 12.64
C LYS A 72 -23.69 -5.14 12.33
N GLU A 73 -23.78 -5.94 13.37
CA GLU A 73 -24.18 -7.34 13.29
C GLU A 73 -25.29 -7.56 14.32
N ASN A 74 -26.53 -7.74 13.86
CA ASN A 74 -27.72 -7.83 14.72
C ASN A 74 -27.91 -6.59 15.63
N ASN A 75 -27.94 -6.80 16.95
CA ASN A 75 -28.00 -5.75 17.98
C ASN A 75 -26.62 -5.39 18.56
N LYS A 76 -25.54 -5.71 17.84
CA LYS A 76 -24.18 -5.40 18.25
C LYS A 76 -23.48 -4.49 17.25
N ILE A 77 -22.60 -3.64 17.78
CA ILE A 77 -21.61 -2.89 17.00
C ILE A 77 -20.28 -3.59 17.20
N ILE A 78 -19.72 -4.13 16.11
CA ILE A 78 -18.43 -4.80 16.12
C ILE A 78 -17.36 -3.80 15.73
N LEU A 79 -16.34 -3.68 16.56
CA LEU A 79 -15.15 -2.86 16.31
C LEU A 79 -13.95 -3.77 16.04
N ASN A 80 -13.36 -3.60 14.85
CA ASN A 80 -12.16 -4.28 14.43
C ASN A 80 -11.03 -3.27 14.27
N GLN A 81 -9.92 -3.46 14.97
CA GLN A 81 -8.76 -2.57 14.82
C GLN A 81 -8.12 -2.75 13.45
N ILE A 82 -7.84 -1.63 12.77
CA ILE A 82 -7.08 -1.61 11.52
C ILE A 82 -5.60 -1.53 11.86
N GLU A 83 -4.83 -2.54 11.46
CA GLU A 83 -3.40 -2.62 11.76
C GLU A 83 -2.55 -1.78 10.81
N ARG A 84 -2.98 -1.67 9.55
CA ARG A 84 -2.19 -1.05 8.47
C ARG A 84 -3.10 -0.28 7.53
N VAL A 85 -2.63 0.87 7.06
CA VAL A 85 -3.30 1.65 6.01
C VAL A 85 -2.37 1.78 4.81
N TYR A 86 -2.79 1.24 3.68
CA TYR A 86 -2.12 1.33 2.41
C TYR A 86 -2.77 2.41 1.54
N LEU A 87 -2.01 3.45 1.22
CA LEU A 87 -2.41 4.46 0.25
C LEU A 87 -1.83 4.06 -1.11
N LEU A 88 -2.58 3.30 -1.89
CA LEU A 88 -2.15 2.80 -3.20
C LEU A 88 -1.96 3.98 -4.16
N ARG A 89 -0.88 3.94 -4.91
CA ARG A 89 -0.56 4.94 -5.93
C ARG A 89 -0.20 4.23 -7.21
N ASN A 90 -0.44 4.89 -8.35
CA ASN A 90 0.01 4.40 -9.63
C ASN A 90 1.52 4.15 -9.56
N ASN A 91 1.88 2.90 -9.80
CA ASN A 91 3.26 2.50 -9.92
C ASN A 91 3.70 2.90 -11.34
N HIS A 92 4.17 4.13 -11.50
CA HIS A 92 4.67 4.64 -12.77
C HIS A 92 6.03 4.01 -13.12
N ILE A 93 6.13 2.68 -13.14
CA ILE A 93 7.32 1.96 -13.60
C ILE A 93 7.55 2.22 -15.10
N ASN A 94 6.49 2.47 -15.86
CA ASN A 94 6.55 2.63 -17.32
C ASN A 94 6.90 4.04 -17.81
N TYR A 95 7.11 5.02 -16.91
CA TYR A 95 7.73 6.29 -17.31
C TYR A 95 9.19 6.27 -16.87
N LYS A 96 10.10 5.98 -17.81
CA LYS A 96 11.49 6.47 -17.73
C LYS A 96 11.42 8.00 -17.65
N SER A 97 11.22 8.52 -16.45
CA SER A 97 11.07 9.95 -16.22
C SER A 97 12.22 10.39 -15.35
N ASP A 98 12.94 11.38 -15.88
CA ASP A 98 14.16 12.02 -15.40
C ASP A 98 13.98 12.65 -14.01
N TYR A 99 13.85 11.83 -12.97
CA TYR A 99 13.78 12.27 -11.57
C TYR A 99 15.15 12.69 -10.99
N SER A 100 16.10 13.13 -11.82
CA SER A 100 17.35 13.77 -11.36
C SER A 100 17.12 15.11 -10.65
N HIS A 101 15.90 15.65 -10.67
CA HIS A 101 15.61 17.04 -10.28
C HIS A 101 14.84 17.25 -8.97
N LYS A 102 14.51 16.21 -8.19
CA LYS A 102 13.95 16.45 -6.85
C LYS A 102 15.09 16.77 -5.88
N SER A 103 15.02 17.99 -5.33
CA SER A 103 15.94 18.57 -4.36
C SER A 103 16.20 17.61 -3.19
N TYR A 104 17.31 16.88 -3.26
CA TYR A 104 17.89 16.22 -2.10
C TYR A 104 18.27 17.28 -1.09
N ASP A 105 18.05 17.00 0.20
CA ASP A 105 18.70 17.74 1.28
C ASP A 105 20.18 17.83 0.95
N LYS A 106 20.64 19.06 0.64
CA LYS A 106 22.02 19.29 0.21
C LYS A 106 22.93 18.77 1.30
N ALA A 107 23.73 17.75 0.98
CA ALA A 107 24.77 17.27 1.87
C ALA A 107 25.71 18.44 2.21
N GLN A 108 26.05 18.58 3.48
CA GLN A 108 26.92 19.65 3.97
C GLN A 108 28.39 19.35 3.66
N SER A 109 28.73 18.08 3.40
CA SER A 109 30.08 17.65 3.01
C SER A 109 30.06 16.55 1.94
N ARG A 110 31.22 16.34 1.29
CA ARG A 110 31.43 15.29 0.29
C ARG A 110 31.34 13.89 0.91
N GLU A 111 31.85 13.71 2.12
CA GLU A 111 31.77 12.45 2.87
C GLU A 111 30.33 12.09 3.21
N GLU A 112 29.52 13.07 3.64
CA GLU A 112 28.11 12.86 3.93
C GLU A 112 27.34 12.41 2.67
N LEU A 113 27.67 12.98 1.52
CA LEU A 113 27.07 12.61 0.24
C LEU A 113 27.44 11.19 -0.18
N GLU A 114 28.69 10.77 -0.01
CA GLU A 114 29.11 9.39 -0.30
C GLU A 114 28.46 8.37 0.64
N MET A 115 28.34 8.70 1.93
CA MET A 115 27.62 7.90 2.92
C MET A 115 26.13 7.77 2.57
N LYS A 116 25.47 8.88 2.21
CA LYS A 116 24.07 8.88 1.74
C LYS A 116 23.89 8.00 0.50
N LYS A 117 24.78 8.12 -0.50
CA LYS A 117 24.76 7.26 -1.71
C LYS A 117 24.94 5.79 -1.38
N LYS A 118 25.91 5.43 -0.54
CA LYS A 118 26.14 4.05 -0.09
C LYS A 118 24.91 3.50 0.63
N ASN A 119 24.30 4.28 1.53
CA ASN A 119 23.10 3.88 2.27
C ASN A 119 21.88 3.69 1.37
N ILE A 120 21.66 4.59 0.41
CA ILE A 120 20.58 4.46 -0.56
C ILE A 120 20.80 3.20 -1.41
N ASN A 121 22.00 3.00 -1.96
CA ASN A 121 22.32 1.83 -2.77
C ASN A 121 22.20 0.52 -1.99
N TYR A 122 22.64 0.50 -0.73
CA TYR A 122 22.49 -0.65 0.15
C TYR A 122 21.01 -0.98 0.38
N LYS A 123 20.18 0.03 0.72
CA LYS A 123 18.74 -0.15 0.90
C LYS A 123 18.05 -0.62 -0.38
N LEU A 124 18.39 -0.06 -1.54
CA LEU A 124 17.83 -0.47 -2.83
C LEU A 124 18.20 -1.92 -3.17
N LYS A 125 19.47 -2.31 -3.00
CA LYS A 125 19.91 -3.70 -3.23
C LYS A 125 19.18 -4.67 -2.30
N LYS A 126 19.00 -4.30 -1.03
CA LYS A 126 18.27 -5.11 -0.05
C LYS A 126 16.80 -5.31 -0.45
N ILE A 127 16.12 -4.25 -0.89
CA ILE A 127 14.73 -4.33 -1.37
C ILE A 127 14.65 -5.14 -2.68
N GLN A 128 15.63 -5.03 -3.57
CA GLN A 128 15.68 -5.82 -4.81
C GLN A 128 15.87 -7.32 -4.57
N SER A 129 16.62 -7.69 -3.53
CA SER A 129 16.79 -9.10 -3.15
C SER A 129 15.57 -9.70 -2.42
N GLU A 130 14.57 -8.89 -2.11
CA GLU A 130 13.38 -9.33 -1.38
C GLU A 130 12.44 -10.11 -2.29
N SER A 131 12.11 -11.35 -1.92
CA SER A 131 11.13 -12.16 -2.63
C SER A 131 9.70 -11.66 -2.35
N SER A 132 8.89 -11.63 -3.40
CA SER A 132 7.47 -11.28 -3.31
C SER A 132 6.64 -12.54 -3.10
N VAL A 133 5.61 -12.44 -2.27
CA VAL A 133 4.63 -13.50 -2.02
C VAL A 133 3.34 -13.15 -2.76
N ASP A 134 2.87 -14.04 -3.62
CA ASP A 134 1.57 -13.87 -4.26
C ASP A 134 0.44 -14.06 -3.23
N LEU A 135 -0.46 -13.07 -3.15
CA LEU A 135 -1.63 -13.12 -2.29
C LEU A 135 -2.83 -13.66 -3.08
N LEU A 136 -3.53 -14.64 -2.50
CA LEU A 136 -4.79 -15.13 -3.05
C LEU A 136 -5.89 -14.08 -2.85
N ILE A 137 -6.45 -13.60 -3.95
CA ILE A 137 -7.63 -12.73 -3.97
C ILE A 137 -8.85 -13.65 -3.92
N LYS A 138 -9.64 -13.58 -2.84
CA LYS A 138 -10.88 -14.34 -2.64
C LYS A 138 -12.07 -13.41 -2.67
#